data_AF-A0AAV4E868-F1
#
_entry.id   AF-A0AAV4E868-F1
#
_cell.length_a   1.000
_cell.length_b   1.000
_cell.length_c   1.000
_cell.angle_alpha   90.00
_cell.angle_beta   90.00
_cell.angle_gamma   90.00
#
_symmetry.space_group_name_H-M   'P 1'
#
loop_
_entity.id
_entity.type
_entity.pdbx_description
1 polymer ?
#
loop_
_entity_poly.entity_id
_entity_poly.type
_entity_poly.pdbx_seq_one_letter_code
_entity_poly.pdbx_strand_id
1 'polypeptide(L)'
;MARSAYYKWLHHKPSKREIRDQKILKQIKEIAKSNNSLFGSPKMTMALNAQRKEGEPVVYRRTVSRIMCVNGIRTSKGRFNKKISL
;
A
#
# COMPACT_ATOMS: atom_id res chain seq x y z
N MET A 1 -16.92 26.21 9.16
CA MET A 1 -16.50 24.85 9.59
C MET A 1 -17.23 24.53 10.90
N ALA A 2 -18.07 23.49 10.95
CA ALA A 2 -18.81 23.15 12.17
C ALA A 2 -17.88 22.54 13.24
N ARG A 3 -18.08 22.90 14.52
CA ARG A 3 -17.27 22.43 15.66
C ARG A 3 -17.23 20.90 15.77
N SER A 4 -18.32 20.23 15.41
CA SER A 4 -18.44 18.76 15.39
C SER A 4 -17.51 18.08 14.37
N ALA A 5 -17.29 18.69 13.21
CA ALA A 5 -16.39 18.15 12.19
C ALA A 5 -14.92 18.20 12.63
N TYR A 6 -14.53 19.26 13.35
CA TYR A 6 -13.19 19.42 13.91
C TYR A 6 -12.85 18.31 14.92
N TYR A 7 -13.72 18.09 15.93
CA TYR A 7 -13.48 17.06 16.93
C TYR A 7 -13.57 15.63 16.36
N LYS A 8 -14.38 15.42 15.31
CA LYS A 8 -14.42 14.13 14.59
C LYS A 8 -13.07 13.81 13.94
N TRP A 9 -12.42 14.79 13.33
CA TRP A 9 -11.07 14.62 12.76
C TRP A 9 -10.02 14.44 13.86
N LEU A 10 -10.07 15.28 14.90
CA LEU A 10 -9.10 15.26 16.00
C LEU A 10 -9.05 13.91 16.73
N HIS A 11 -10.21 13.27 16.92
CA HIS A 11 -10.31 11.98 17.62
C HIS A 11 -10.53 10.80 16.68
N HIS A 12 -10.21 10.96 15.40
CA HIS A 12 -10.41 9.91 14.41
C HIS A 12 -9.63 8.64 14.76
N LYS A 13 -10.34 7.52 14.88
CA LYS A 13 -9.75 6.19 15.04
C LYS A 13 -9.73 5.48 13.69
N PRO A 14 -8.67 4.74 13.36
CA PRO A 14 -8.59 4.07 12.07
C PRO A 14 -9.74 3.07 11.91
N SER A 15 -10.42 3.16 10.78
CA SER A 15 -11.44 2.22 10.34
C SER A 15 -10.86 0.83 10.10
N LYS A 16 -11.73 -0.18 10.04
CA LYS A 16 -11.34 -1.56 9.68
C LYS A 16 -10.56 -1.62 8.36
N ARG A 17 -10.92 -0.76 7.39
CA ARG A 17 -10.24 -0.66 6.10
C ARG A 17 -8.84 -0.07 6.23
N GLU A 18 -8.66 0.98 7.04
CA GLU A 18 -7.34 1.58 7.28
C GLU A 18 -6.42 0.62 8.01
N ILE A 19 -6.94 -0.11 9.01
CA ILE A 19 -6.17 -1.15 9.72
C ILE A 19 -5.72 -2.24 8.72
N ARG A 20 -6.61 -2.68 7.82
CA ARG A 20 -6.26 -3.63 6.76
C ARG A 20 -5.19 -3.07 5.82
N ASP A 21 -5.35 -1.83 5.36
CA ASP A 21 -4.42 -1.19 4.44
C ASP A 21 -3.03 -0.99 5.09
N GLN A 22 -2.97 -0.66 6.39
CA GLN A 22 -1.73 -0.57 7.16
C GLN A 22 -0.99 -1.91 7.25
N LYS A 23 -1.72 -3.02 7.49
CA LYS A 23 -1.13 -4.38 7.49
C LYS A 23 -0.55 -4.73 6.12
N ILE A 24 -1.31 -4.47 5.04
CA ILE A 24 -0.84 -4.69 3.66
C ILE A 24 0.37 -3.81 3.35
N LEU A 25 0.37 -2.54 3.77
CA LEU A 25 1.50 -1.63 3.59
C LEU A 25 2.78 -2.16 4.23
N LYS A 26 2.68 -2.73 5.44
CA LYS A 26 3.83 -3.34 6.12
C LYS A 26 4.43 -4.47 5.29
N GLN A 27 3.59 -5.39 4.81
CA GLN A 27 4.02 -6.49 3.94
C GLN A 27 4.64 -5.99 2.62
N ILE A 28 4.04 -4.97 2.00
CA ILE A 28 4.59 -4.34 0.79
C ILE A 28 6.00 -3.79 1.05
N LYS A 29 6.22 -3.12 2.18
CA LYS A 29 7.54 -2.56 2.55
C LYS A 29 8.57 -3.67 2.76
N GLU A 30 8.18 -4.77 3.40
CA GLU A 30 9.05 -5.94 3.61
C GLU A 30 9.47 -6.59 2.28
N ILE A 31 8.50 -6.83 1.38
CA ILE A 31 8.78 -7.38 0.04
C ILE A 31 9.62 -6.41 -0.80
N ALA A 32 9.31 -5.10 -0.76
CA ALA A 32 10.10 -4.10 -1.46
C ALA A 32 11.55 -4.07 -0.95
N LYS A 33 11.76 -4.17 0.36
CA LYS A 33 13.11 -4.22 0.94
C LYS A 33 13.86 -5.50 0.50
N SER A 34 13.20 -6.66 0.51
CA SER A 34 13.85 -7.94 0.18
C SER A 34 14.27 -8.05 -1.29
N ASN A 35 13.59 -7.35 -2.21
CA ASN A 35 13.91 -7.38 -3.64
C ASN A 35 14.49 -6.06 -4.19
N ASN A 36 14.93 -5.15 -3.31
CA ASN A 36 15.45 -3.84 -3.68
C ASN A 36 14.51 -3.03 -4.59
N SER A 37 13.23 -3.01 -4.21
CA SER A 37 12.12 -2.35 -4.88
C SER A 37 11.93 -2.79 -6.35
N LEU A 38 12.32 -4.00 -6.73
CA LEU A 38 12.18 -4.47 -8.11
C LEU A 38 10.71 -4.57 -8.55
N PHE A 39 9.80 -4.88 -7.64
CA PHE A 39 8.41 -5.18 -7.98
C PHE A 39 7.54 -3.93 -8.11
N GLY A 40 6.87 -3.82 -9.26
CA GLY A 40 5.71 -2.93 -9.42
C GLY A 40 4.41 -3.58 -8.93
N SER A 41 3.29 -2.85 -8.99
CA SER A 41 1.98 -3.30 -8.52
C SER A 41 1.58 -4.73 -8.95
N PRO A 42 1.75 -5.18 -10.21
CA PRO A 42 1.38 -6.54 -10.61
C PRO A 42 2.16 -7.62 -9.85
N LYS A 43 3.50 -7.57 -9.87
CA LYS A 43 4.36 -8.54 -9.20
C LYS A 43 4.23 -8.46 -7.68
N MET A 44 4.05 -7.25 -7.13
CA MET A 44 3.81 -7.05 -5.70
C MET A 44 2.51 -7.74 -5.25
N THR A 45 1.46 -7.66 -6.06
CA THR A 45 0.18 -8.33 -5.77
C THR A 45 0.33 -9.84 -5.75
N MET A 46 1.07 -10.40 -6.73
CA MET A 46 1.35 -11.85 -6.77
C MET A 46 2.14 -12.29 -5.53
N ALA A 47 3.22 -11.57 -5.19
CA ALA A 47 4.05 -11.89 -4.03
C ALA A 47 3.27 -11.83 -2.70
N LEU A 48 2.44 -10.81 -2.52
CA LEU A 48 1.57 -10.68 -1.34
C LEU A 48 0.62 -11.87 -1.21
N ASN A 49 -0.07 -12.24 -2.28
CA ASN A 49 -1.07 -13.30 -2.23
C ASN A 49 -0.44 -14.69 -2.12
N ALA A 50 0.77 -14.90 -2.66
CA ALA A 50 1.52 -16.15 -2.50
C ALA A 50 1.96 -16.41 -1.05
N GLN A 51 2.11 -15.36 -0.24
CA GLN A 51 2.49 -15.48 1.18
C GLN A 51 1.28 -15.55 2.13
N ARG A 52 0.05 -15.49 1.62
CA ARG A 52 -1.14 -15.54 2.45
C ARG A 52 -1.39 -16.94 2.98
N LYS A 53 -1.88 -17.01 4.21
CA LYS A 53 -2.37 -18.25 4.81
C LYS A 53 -3.71 -18.64 4.19
N GLU A 54 -4.02 -19.92 4.26
CA GLU A 54 -5.32 -20.43 3.86
C GLU A 54 -6.46 -19.71 4.62
N GLY A 55 -7.54 -19.38 3.90
CA GLY A 55 -8.67 -18.63 4.44
C GLY A 55 -8.47 -17.10 4.52
N GLU A 56 -7.25 -16.59 4.30
CA GLU A 56 -7.07 -15.14 4.22
C GLU A 56 -7.62 -14.56 2.90
N PRO A 57 -8.34 -13.41 2.94
CA PRO A 57 -8.94 -12.84 1.75
C PRO A 57 -7.89 -12.32 0.77
N VAL A 58 -8.04 -12.60 -0.52
CA VAL A 58 -7.13 -12.12 -1.57
C VAL A 58 -7.01 -10.59 -1.57
N VAL A 59 -5.82 -10.06 -1.88
CA VAL A 59 -5.62 -8.63 -2.14
C VAL A 59 -5.65 -8.36 -3.64
N TYR A 60 -6.56 -7.48 -4.06
CA TYR A 60 -6.66 -7.07 -5.45
C TYR A 60 -5.58 -6.06 -5.85
N ARG A 61 -5.17 -6.12 -7.12
CA ARG A 61 -4.13 -5.25 -7.70
C ARG A 61 -4.42 -3.75 -7.54
N ARG A 62 -5.69 -3.33 -7.66
CA ARG A 62 -6.10 -1.93 -7.46
C ARG A 62 -5.79 -1.43 -6.05
N THR A 63 -5.99 -2.27 -5.04
CA THR A 63 -5.66 -1.94 -3.64
C THR A 63 -4.16 -1.78 -3.46
N VAL A 64 -3.37 -2.73 -3.96
CA VAL A 64 -1.90 -2.67 -3.91
C VAL A 64 -1.38 -1.42 -4.63
N SER A 65 -1.88 -1.14 -5.84
CA SER A 65 -1.48 0.03 -6.62
C SER A 65 -1.77 1.33 -5.89
N ARG A 66 -2.96 1.47 -5.29
CA ARG A 66 -3.33 2.64 -4.48
C ARG A 66 -2.41 2.80 -3.28
N ILE A 67 -2.20 1.74 -2.50
CA ILE A 67 -1.34 1.77 -1.29
C ILE A 67 0.09 2.14 -1.66
N MET A 68 0.65 1.55 -2.72
CA MET A 68 1.99 1.89 -3.20
C MET A 68 2.09 3.36 -3.61
N CYS A 69 1.11 3.87 -4.37
CA CYS A 69 1.09 5.25 -4.85
C CYS A 69 1.05 6.27 -3.71
N VAL A 70 0.09 6.14 -2.78
CA VAL A 70 -0.06 7.10 -1.66
C VAL A 70 1.10 7.06 -0.67
N ASN A 71 1.89 5.99 -0.66
CA ASN A 71 3.08 5.85 0.19
C ASN A 71 4.40 6.06 -0.58
N GLY A 72 4.36 6.51 -1.84
CA GLY A 72 5.57 6.78 -2.62
C GLY A 72 6.42 5.55 -2.94
N ILE A 73 5.86 4.34 -2.85
CA ILE A 73 6.58 3.10 -3.13
C ILE A 73 6.57 2.85 -4.64
N ARG A 74 7.76 2.91 -5.25
CA ARG A 74 7.95 2.76 -6.70
C ARG A 74 8.88 1.60 -7.00
N THR A 75 8.78 1.08 -8.22
CA THR A 75 9.74 0.10 -8.71
C THR A 75 11.09 0.77 -8.98
N SER A 76 12.21 0.07 -8.77
CA SER A 76 13.56 0.54 -9.11
C SER A 76 13.82 0.50 -10.62
N LYS A 77 12.97 -0.16 -11.42
CA LYS A 77 13.10 -0.21 -12.88
C LYS A 77 12.90 1.17 -13.52
N GLY A 78 13.97 1.72 -14.09
CA GLY A 78 14.00 3.06 -14.69
C GLY A 78 12.88 3.35 -15.69
N ARG A 79 12.50 2.38 -16.54
CA ARG A 79 11.37 2.50 -17.50
C ARG A 79 10.06 2.95 -16.83
N PHE A 80 9.83 2.50 -15.61
CA PHE A 80 8.60 2.76 -14.85
C PHE A 80 8.81 3.78 -13.72
N ASN A 81 10.06 4.09 -13.36
CA ASN A 81 10.42 5.06 -12.33
C ASN A 81 10.86 6.38 -12.97
N LYS A 82 9.94 7.04 -13.67
CA LYS A 82 10.20 8.38 -14.21
C LYS A 82 10.18 9.38 -13.05
N LYS A 83 11.33 10.01 -12.78
CA LYS A 83 11.36 11.21 -11.95
C LYS A 83 10.67 12.32 -12.74
N ILE A 84 9.62 12.89 -12.18
CA ILE A 84 9.08 14.15 -12.68
C ILE A 84 10.12 15.20 -12.27
N SER A 85 10.88 15.71 -13.24
CA SER A 85 11.72 16.89 -13.03
C SER A 85 10.79 18.08 -12.80
N LEU A 86 10.93 18.75 -11.66
CA LEU A 86 10.39 20.08 -11.41
C LEU A 86 11.37 21.12 -11.94
#